data_AF-A0A3P6R1G4-F1
#
_entry.id   AF-A0A3P6R1G4-F1
#
_cell.length_a   1.000
_cell.length_b   1.000
_cell.length_c   1.000
_cell.angle_alpha   90.00
_cell.angle_beta   90.00
_cell.angle_gamma   90.00
#
_symmetry.space_group_name_H-M   'P 1'
#
loop_
_entity.id
_entity.type
_entity.pdbx_description
1 polymer ?
#
loop_
_entity_poly.entity_id
_entity_poly.type
_entity_poly.pdbx_seq_one_letter_code
_entity_poly.pdbx_strand_id
1 'polypeptide(L)'
;MIFTKTPKSMLQIEYECLTGWKLVGDGRRRCQQDGTWSGTAPTCKVVDCEDPPVIPNGIVAATKTTFGSLANYSCQEGYRLIGHAFVTCGTKGIWEPAIPVCYGRLSPEISIL
;
A
#
# COMPACT_ATOMS: atom_id res chain seq x y z
N MET A 1 -6.97 14.41 8.20
CA MET A 1 -7.41 15.59 7.42
C MET A 1 -8.07 15.11 6.14
N ILE A 2 -9.08 15.82 5.64
CA ILE A 2 -9.73 15.58 4.34
C ILE A 2 -9.12 16.58 3.37
N PHE A 3 -8.76 16.15 2.15
CA PHE A 3 -8.07 17.02 1.20
C PHE A 3 -9.02 17.77 0.27
N THR A 4 -10.14 17.17 -0.15
CA THR A 4 -11.11 17.82 -1.05
C THR A 4 -12.56 17.48 -0.69
N LYS A 5 -13.43 18.49 -0.75
CA LYS A 5 -14.90 18.37 -0.62
C LYS A 5 -15.49 18.78 -1.96
N THR A 6 -15.95 17.83 -2.76
CA THR A 6 -16.53 18.11 -4.07
C THR A 6 -18.07 18.18 -3.94
N PRO A 7 -18.71 19.27 -4.39
CA PRO A 7 -20.17 19.32 -4.48
C PRO A 7 -20.63 18.37 -5.57
N LYS A 8 -21.37 17.31 -5.20
CA LYS A 8 -21.99 16.38 -6.16
C LYS A 8 -23.39 16.85 -6.56
N SER A 9 -24.06 17.60 -5.68
CA SER A 9 -25.31 18.33 -5.93
C SER A 9 -25.46 19.48 -4.92
N MET A 10 -26.53 20.28 -5.01
CA MET A 10 -26.82 21.35 -4.04
C MET A 10 -26.97 20.86 -2.58
N LEU A 11 -27.25 19.57 -2.38
CA LEU A 11 -27.52 19.00 -1.05
C LEU A 11 -26.54 17.89 -0.68
N GLN A 12 -25.53 17.59 -1.51
CA GLN A 12 -24.64 16.46 -1.24
C GLN A 12 -23.21 16.76 -1.66
N ILE A 13 -22.29 16.35 -0.79
CA ILE A 13 -20.86 16.42 -1.02
C ILE A 13 -20.24 15.04 -0.96
N GLU A 14 -19.12 14.89 -1.65
CA GLU A 14 -18.27 13.71 -1.61
C GLU A 14 -16.85 14.12 -1.24
N TYR A 15 -16.16 13.21 -0.58
CA TYR A 15 -14.81 13.40 -0.10
C TYR A 15 -13.86 12.48 -0.84
N GLU A 16 -12.71 13.01 -1.19
CA GLU A 16 -11.65 12.27 -1.86
C GLU A 16 -10.33 12.46 -1.12
N CYS A 17 -9.52 11.41 -1.11
CA CYS A 17 -8.19 11.40 -0.53
C CYS A 17 -7.14 11.45 -1.64
N LEU A 18 -5.98 12.02 -1.33
CA LEU A 18 -4.84 12.00 -2.25
C LEU A 18 -4.39 10.56 -2.54
N THR A 19 -3.73 10.36 -3.68
CA THR A 19 -3.11 9.08 -4.04
C THR A 19 -2.23 8.56 -2.89
N GLY A 20 -2.40 7.28 -2.54
CA GLY A 20 -1.68 6.66 -1.43
C GLY A 20 -2.32 6.89 -0.05
N TRP A 21 -3.52 7.45 0.01
CA TRP A 21 -4.31 7.61 1.23
C TRP A 21 -5.68 6.95 1.05
N LYS A 22 -6.15 6.27 2.11
CA LYS A 22 -7.47 5.63 2.17
C LYS A 22 -8.45 6.47 2.98
N LEU A 23 -9.68 6.57 2.48
CA LEU A 23 -10.78 7.23 3.18
C LEU A 23 -11.34 6.31 4.27
N VAL A 24 -11.48 6.83 5.48
CA VAL A 24 -12.00 6.13 6.66
C VAL A 24 -13.24 6.87 7.16
N GLY A 25 -14.40 6.19 7.10
CA GLY A 25 -15.72 6.75 7.41
C GLY A 25 -16.61 6.87 6.18
N ASP A 26 -17.75 7.55 6.30
CA ASP A 26 -18.65 7.82 5.16
C ASP A 26 -18.05 8.92 4.28
N GLY A 27 -17.74 8.58 3.02
CA GLY A 27 -17.22 9.50 2.02
C GLY A 27 -18.24 10.52 1.53
N ARG A 28 -19.52 10.40 1.92
CA ARG A 28 -20.61 11.21 1.42
C ARG A 28 -21.36 11.85 2.58
N ARG A 29 -21.69 13.14 2.44
CA ARG A 29 -22.56 13.83 3.41
C ARG A 29 -23.66 14.59 2.72
N ARG A 30 -24.81 14.63 3.36
CA ARG A 30 -26.00 15.34 2.89
C ARG A 30 -26.28 16.55 3.76
N CYS A 31 -26.66 17.65 3.13
CA CYS A 31 -27.18 18.82 3.82
C CYS A 31 -28.61 18.50 4.27
N GLN A 32 -28.87 18.70 5.56
CA GLN A 32 -30.15 18.44 6.20
C GLN A 32 -31.01 19.71 6.20
N GLN A 33 -32.30 19.58 6.52
CA GLN A 33 -33.23 20.72 6.55
C GLN A 33 -32.86 21.78 7.60
N ASP A 34 -32.17 21.37 8.66
CA ASP A 34 -31.64 22.25 9.70
C ASP A 34 -30.33 22.97 9.28
N GLY A 35 -29.88 22.78 8.04
CA GLY A 35 -28.64 23.35 7.50
C GLY A 35 -27.37 22.61 7.95
N THR A 36 -27.48 21.53 8.71
CA THR A 36 -26.32 20.74 9.16
C THR A 36 -25.97 19.63 8.18
N TRP A 37 -24.71 19.17 8.20
CA TRP A 37 -24.29 18.02 7.40
C TRP A 37 -24.51 16.72 8.15
N SER A 38 -25.09 15.72 7.49
CA SER A 38 -25.32 14.39 8.06
C SER A 38 -24.03 13.73 8.55
N GLY A 39 -24.08 13.04 9.69
CA GLY A 39 -22.98 12.23 10.21
C GLY A 39 -21.70 13.04 10.49
N THR A 40 -20.56 12.34 10.58
CA THR A 40 -19.25 12.94 10.82
C THR A 40 -18.43 13.04 9.54
N ALA A 41 -17.54 14.04 9.46
CA ALA A 41 -16.60 14.12 8.35
C ALA A 41 -15.64 12.91 8.37
N PRO A 42 -15.37 12.26 7.22
CA PRO A 42 -14.43 11.14 7.17
C PRO A 42 -12.99 11.61 7.41
N THR A 43 -12.04 10.68 7.47
CA THR A 43 -10.62 11.00 7.59
C THR A 43 -9.81 10.27 6.53
N CYS A 44 -8.77 10.91 5.98
CA CYS A 44 -7.80 10.22 5.16
C CYS A 44 -6.68 9.68 6.06
N LYS A 45 -6.40 8.37 5.96
CA LYS A 45 -5.23 7.72 6.55
C LYS A 45 -4.29 7.26 5.46
N VAL A 46 -2.98 7.34 5.67
CA VAL A 46 -2.01 6.82 4.70
C VAL A 46 -2.26 5.32 4.47
N VAL A 47 -2.12 4.87 3.24
CA VAL A 47 -2.15 3.45 2.91
C VAL A 47 -0.96 2.79 3.59
N ASP A 48 -1.21 1.65 4.19
CA ASP A 48 -0.22 0.84 4.90
C ASP A 48 -0.25 -0.54 4.27
N CYS A 49 0.91 -1.01 3.81
CA CYS A 49 1.08 -2.33 3.20
C CYS A 49 1.37 -3.43 4.23
N GLU A 50 1.38 -3.08 5.51
CA GLU A 50 1.86 -3.94 6.59
C GLU A 50 3.33 -4.36 6.38
N ASP A 51 3.84 -5.20 7.28
CA ASP A 51 5.21 -5.68 7.18
C ASP A 51 5.43 -6.44 5.86
N PRO A 52 6.54 -6.18 5.15
CA PRO A 52 6.84 -6.90 3.92
C PRO A 52 6.91 -8.42 4.15
N PRO A 53 6.38 -9.25 3.23
CA PRO A 53 6.39 -10.70 3.40
C PRO A 53 7.81 -11.28 3.57
N VAL A 54 8.00 -12.10 4.59
CA VAL A 54 9.26 -12.84 4.74
C VAL A 54 9.34 -13.96 3.69
N ILE A 55 10.50 -14.09 3.04
CA ILE A 55 10.74 -15.13 2.03
C ILE A 55 11.72 -16.20 2.56
N PRO A 56 11.53 -17.48 2.21
CA PRO A 56 12.46 -18.54 2.60
C PRO A 56 13.89 -18.27 2.15
N ASN A 57 14.86 -18.47 3.04
CA ASN A 57 16.29 -18.20 2.80
C ASN A 57 16.60 -16.76 2.36
N GLY A 58 15.67 -15.83 2.59
CA GLY A 58 15.86 -14.40 2.35
C GLY A 58 15.92 -13.59 3.63
N ILE A 59 16.36 -12.37 3.45
CA ILE A 59 16.47 -11.33 4.47
C ILE A 59 15.72 -10.13 3.91
N VAL A 60 14.84 -9.53 4.72
CA VAL A 60 14.07 -8.35 4.34
C VAL A 60 14.34 -7.22 5.33
N ALA A 61 14.53 -6.01 4.79
CA ALA A 61 14.73 -4.81 5.57
C ALA A 61 13.80 -3.69 5.07
N ALA A 62 12.96 -3.18 5.95
CA ALA A 62 12.12 -2.01 5.73
C ALA A 62 12.08 -1.15 7.00
N THR A 63 12.05 0.17 6.84
CA THR A 63 11.96 1.11 7.97
C THR A 63 10.54 1.57 8.24
N LYS A 64 9.67 1.48 7.24
CA LYS A 64 8.25 1.87 7.25
C LYS A 64 7.49 0.97 6.31
N THR A 65 6.18 0.91 6.50
CA THR A 65 5.25 0.06 5.74
C THR A 65 4.21 0.88 4.96
N THR A 66 4.26 2.21 5.06
CA THR A 66 3.29 3.11 4.45
C THR A 66 3.57 3.37 2.97
N PHE A 67 2.57 3.84 2.22
CA PHE A 67 2.68 4.19 0.79
C PHE A 67 3.99 4.89 0.44
N GLY A 68 4.65 4.39 -0.61
CA GLY A 68 5.93 4.90 -1.10
C GLY A 68 7.16 4.44 -0.31
N SER A 69 6.99 3.73 0.81
CA SER A 69 8.11 3.12 1.55
C SER A 69 8.71 1.99 0.74
N LEU A 70 10.01 1.73 0.96
CA LEU A 70 10.78 0.75 0.21
C LEU A 70 11.27 -0.35 1.14
N ALA A 71 11.13 -1.60 0.69
CA ALA A 71 11.66 -2.79 1.33
C ALA A 71 12.75 -3.40 0.45
N ASN A 72 13.87 -3.75 1.06
CA ASN A 72 15.02 -4.37 0.39
C ASN A 72 15.11 -5.85 0.78
N TYR A 73 15.21 -6.71 -0.24
CA TYR A 73 15.35 -8.14 -0.13
C TYR A 73 16.74 -8.58 -0.58
N SER A 74 17.34 -9.45 0.21
CA SER A 74 18.55 -10.18 -0.15
C SER A 74 18.39 -11.66 0.20
N CYS A 75 19.29 -12.50 -0.30
CA CYS A 75 19.30 -13.92 0.03
C CYS A 75 20.47 -14.26 0.94
N GLN A 76 20.27 -15.28 1.77
CA GLN A 76 21.32 -15.88 2.58
C GLN A 76 22.42 -16.48 1.69
N GLU A 77 23.58 -16.74 2.29
CA GLU A 77 24.70 -17.36 1.59
C GLU A 77 24.30 -18.72 0.97
N GLY A 78 24.75 -18.97 -0.27
CA GLY A 78 24.38 -20.16 -1.04
C GLY A 78 23.09 -20.04 -1.86
N TYR A 79 22.34 -18.94 -1.72
CA TYR A 79 21.12 -18.65 -2.47
C TYR A 79 21.30 -17.46 -3.42
N ARG A 80 20.47 -17.41 -4.47
CA ARG A 80 20.39 -16.34 -5.45
C ARG A 80 18.99 -15.76 -5.46
N LEU A 81 18.92 -14.43 -5.46
CA LEU A 81 17.66 -13.69 -5.58
C LEU A 81 17.17 -13.71 -7.03
N ILE A 82 15.91 -14.09 -7.23
CA ILE A 82 15.19 -14.05 -8.50
C ILE A 82 14.03 -13.07 -8.34
N GLY A 83 14.00 -12.05 -9.19
CA GLY A 83 13.03 -10.94 -9.12
C GLY A 83 13.68 -9.62 -8.72
N HIS A 84 12.86 -8.68 -8.23
CA HIS A 84 13.31 -7.35 -7.83
C HIS A 84 13.78 -7.34 -6.38
N ALA A 85 15.02 -6.92 -6.13
CA ALA A 85 15.55 -6.76 -4.77
C ALA A 85 14.80 -5.68 -3.99
N PHE A 86 14.24 -4.69 -4.67
CA PHE A 86 13.51 -3.59 -4.05
C PHE A 86 12.04 -3.63 -4.44
N VAL A 87 11.17 -3.54 -3.44
CA VAL A 87 9.73 -3.37 -3.61
C VAL A 87 9.27 -2.13 -2.85
N THR A 88 8.22 -1.49 -3.35
CA THR A 88 7.63 -0.26 -2.84
C THR A 88 6.20 -0.51 -2.39
N CYS A 89 5.78 0.09 -1.28
CA CYS A 89 4.39 0.02 -0.86
C CYS A 89 3.48 0.80 -1.83
N GLY A 90 2.65 0.08 -2.58
CA GLY A 90 1.75 0.60 -3.59
C GLY A 90 0.47 1.25 -3.03
N THR A 91 -0.33 1.82 -3.92
CA THR A 91 -1.57 2.53 -3.55
C THR A 91 -2.66 1.60 -3.00
N LYS A 92 -2.56 0.29 -3.29
CA LYS A 92 -3.52 -0.72 -2.86
C LYS A 92 -3.19 -1.37 -1.52
N GLY A 93 -2.12 -0.92 -0.84
CA GLY A 93 -1.64 -1.58 0.36
C GLY A 93 -0.95 -2.90 0.03
N ILE A 94 -0.31 -2.99 -1.14
CA ILE A 94 0.41 -4.16 -1.61
C ILE A 94 1.83 -3.74 -1.96
N TRP A 95 2.80 -4.55 -1.57
CA TRP A 95 4.20 -4.36 -1.95
C TRP A 95 4.40 -4.71 -3.43
N GLU A 96 4.95 -3.76 -4.19
CA GLU A 96 5.07 -3.82 -5.65
C GLU A 96 6.49 -3.45 -6.13
N PRO A 97 7.04 -4.10 -7.16
CA PRO A 97 6.46 -5.21 -7.91
C PRO A 97 6.43 -6.50 -7.08
N ALA A 98 6.14 -7.64 -7.71
CA ALA A 98 6.04 -8.92 -7.01
C ALA A 98 7.25 -9.23 -6.13
N ILE A 99 6.98 -9.80 -4.95
CA ILE A 99 7.99 -10.21 -3.97
C ILE A 99 8.98 -11.21 -4.61
N PRO A 100 10.30 -11.01 -4.46
CA PRO A 100 11.31 -11.90 -5.04
C PRO A 100 11.38 -13.25 -4.33
N VAL A 101 12.07 -14.21 -4.93
CA VAL A 101 12.30 -15.55 -4.37
C VAL A 101 13.80 -15.85 -4.30
N CYS A 102 14.22 -16.55 -3.25
CA CYS A 102 15.59 -17.03 -3.11
C CYS A 102 15.71 -18.52 -3.48
N TYR A 103 16.47 -18.82 -4.53
CA TYR A 103 16.76 -20.20 -4.96
C TYR A 103 18.19 -20.59 -4.64
N GLY A 104 18.39 -21.83 -4.18
CA GLY A 104 19.73 -22.36 -3.93
C GLY A 104 20.54 -22.41 -5.22
N ARG A 105 21.85 -22.13 -5.17
CA ARG A 105 22.74 -22.22 -6.35
C ARG A 105 22.83 -23.63 -6.95
N LEU A 106 22.43 -24.64 -6.18
CA LEU A 106 22.36 -26.05 -6.60
C LEU A 106 20.94 -26.48 -6.98
N SER A 107 19.97 -25.55 -7.09
CA SER A 107 18.64 -25.92 -7.56
C SER A 107 18.74 -26.38 -9.02
N PRO A 108 18.39 -27.64 -9.35
CA PRO A 108 18.57 -28.18 -10.69
C PRO A 108 17.79 -27.41 -11.78
N GLU A 109 16.81 -26.59 -11.39
CA GLU A 109 16.00 -25.76 -12.30
C GLU A 109 16.72 -24.51 -12.85
N ILE A 110 17.90 -24.13 -12.35
CA ILE A 110 18.63 -22.92 -12.82
C ILE A 110 19.77 -23.29 -13.81
N SER A 111 19.87 -24.55 -14.23
CA SER A 111 20.94 -25.06 -15.10
C SER A 111 20.78 -24.72 -16.60
N ILE A 112 19.98 -23.73 -17.03
CA ILE A 112 19.85 -23.40 -18.46
C ILE A 112 19.60 -21.89 -18.68
N LEU A 113 20.69 -21.15 -18.88
CA LEU A 113 20.96 -20.28 -20.03
C LEU A 113 22.47 -20.24 -20.25
#